data_AF-A0A7R8X398-F1
#
_entry.id   AF-A0A7R8X398-F1
#
_cell.length_a   1.000
_cell.length_b   1.000
_cell.length_c   1.000
_cell.angle_alpha   90.00
_cell.angle_beta   90.00
_cell.angle_gamma   90.00
#
_symmetry.space_group_name_H-M   'P 1'
#
loop_
_entity.id
_entity.type
_entity.pdbx_description
1 polymer ?
#
loop_
_entity_poly.entity_id
_entity_poly.type
_entity_poly.pdbx_seq_one_letter_code
_entity_poly.pdbx_strand_id
1 'polypeptide(L)'
;MEVIDPDNQRVEIEERLDSFRVDLRIPAMFRAGLEDYVGSGYDRGHLIASADRRSSGVLNSETFLLSNMSPQHPRLNRGLWKTLEEK
;
A
#
# COMPACT_ATOMS: atom_id res chain seq x y z
N MET A 1 -10.95 -7.77 4.88
CA MET A 1 -10.49 -7.94 6.27
C MET A 1 -9.12 -8.54 6.21
N GLU A 2 -8.12 -7.85 6.73
CA GLU A 2 -6.76 -8.35 6.83
C GLU A 2 -6.59 -9.14 8.13
N VAL A 3 -5.83 -10.23 8.09
CA VAL A 3 -5.35 -10.94 9.28
C VAL A 3 -3.91 -10.49 9.53
N ILE A 4 -3.69 -9.86 10.67
CA ILE A 4 -2.37 -9.45 11.15
C ILE A 4 -1.82 -10.58 12.02
N ASP A 5 -0.64 -11.08 11.65
CA ASP A 5 0.08 -12.06 12.46
C ASP A 5 1.09 -11.30 13.35
N PRO A 6 0.93 -11.32 14.69
CA PRO A 6 1.80 -10.60 15.60
C PRO A 6 3.26 -11.12 15.60
N ASP A 7 3.51 -12.36 15.14
CA ASP A 7 4.86 -12.91 15.03
C ASP A 7 5.57 -12.53 13.72
N ASN A 8 4.87 -11.82 12.82
CA ASN A 8 5.38 -11.39 11.51
C ASN A 8 6.53 -10.35 11.56
N GLN A 9 6.89 -9.88 12.77
CA GLN A 9 7.92 -8.87 12.99
C GLN A 9 9.33 -9.43 13.21
N ARG A 10 9.53 -10.76 13.18
CA ARG A 10 10.82 -11.41 13.52
C ARG A 10 11.69 -11.84 12.34
N VAL A 11 11.33 -11.47 11.11
CA VAL A 11 12.02 -11.90 9.88
C VAL A 11 12.81 -10.72 9.30
N GLU A 12 13.92 -11.00 8.59
CA GLU A 12 14.75 -10.00 7.91
C GLU A 12 13.88 -8.98 7.17
N ILE A 13 14.09 -7.71 7.50
CA ILE A 13 13.32 -6.59 6.97
C ILE A 13 13.69 -6.43 5.49
N GLU A 14 12.84 -6.89 4.57
CA GLU A 14 12.96 -6.47 3.18
C GLU A 14 12.72 -4.95 3.08
N GLU A 15 13.63 -4.25 2.40
CA GLU A 15 13.51 -2.82 2.16
C GLU A 15 12.27 -2.51 1.32
N ARG A 16 11.63 -1.38 1.63
CA ARG A 16 10.40 -0.94 0.96
C ARG A 16 10.70 -0.65 -0.52
N LEU A 17 10.15 -1.47 -1.41
CA LEU A 17 10.46 -1.43 -2.85
C LEU A 17 9.84 -0.24 -3.61
N ASP A 18 8.82 0.41 -3.05
CA ASP A 18 8.10 1.55 -3.68
C ASP A 18 7.62 1.28 -5.12
N SER A 19 7.34 0.02 -5.43
CA SER A 19 7.00 -0.49 -6.76
C SER A 19 5.50 -0.34 -7.08
N PHE A 20 5.01 0.91 -7.03
CA PHE A 20 3.62 1.23 -7.36
C PHE A 20 3.30 0.88 -8.82
N ARG A 21 2.29 0.04 -9.03
CA ARG A 21 1.93 -0.43 -10.38
C ARG A 21 0.46 -0.76 -10.51
N VAL A 22 -0.03 -0.70 -11.73
CA VAL A 22 -1.41 -1.04 -12.08
C VAL A 22 -1.70 -2.52 -11.79
N ASP A 23 -2.92 -2.85 -11.38
CA ASP A 23 -3.35 -4.24 -11.20
C ASP A 23 -3.92 -4.79 -12.52
N LEU A 24 -3.16 -5.66 -13.18
CA LEU A 24 -3.54 -6.23 -14.46
C LEU A 24 -4.73 -7.19 -14.39
N ARG A 25 -5.11 -7.66 -13.19
CA ARG A 25 -6.27 -8.53 -12.97
C ARG A 25 -7.58 -7.76 -13.08
N ILE A 26 -7.55 -6.43 -12.93
CA ILE A 26 -8.71 -5.56 -13.10
C ILE A 26 -8.85 -5.18 -14.58
N PRO A 27 -10.06 -5.28 -15.19
CA PRO A 27 -10.29 -4.82 -16.56
C PRO A 27 -9.90 -3.36 -16.74
N ALA A 28 -9.31 -3.01 -17.89
CA ALA A 28 -8.73 -1.68 -18.12
C ALA A 28 -9.71 -0.52 -17.86
N MET A 29 -11.00 -0.70 -18.17
CA MET A 29 -12.05 0.31 -17.92
C MET A 29 -12.23 0.67 -16.43
N PHE A 30 -11.86 -0.23 -15.52
CA PHE A 30 -12.04 -0.06 -14.07
C PHE A 30 -10.71 0.03 -13.32
N ARG A 31 -9.59 0.10 -14.04
CA ARG A 31 -8.25 0.04 -13.47
C ARG A 31 -7.71 1.45 -13.24
N ALA A 32 -7.23 1.71 -12.04
CA ALA A 32 -6.50 2.94 -11.73
C ALA A 32 -5.09 2.94 -12.35
N GLY A 33 -4.66 4.12 -12.81
CA GLY A 33 -3.32 4.43 -13.29
C GLY A 33 -2.51 5.25 -12.28
N LEU A 34 -1.21 5.41 -12.56
CA LEU A 34 -0.36 6.29 -11.74
C LEU A 34 -0.68 7.77 -12.00
N GLU A 35 -1.05 8.07 -13.24
CA GLU A 35 -1.49 9.37 -13.74
C GLU A 35 -2.69 9.93 -12.96
N ASP A 36 -3.58 9.07 -12.45
CA ASP A 36 -4.74 9.49 -11.66
C ASP A 36 -4.35 10.19 -10.34
N TYR A 37 -3.15 9.87 -9.83
CA TYR A 37 -2.64 10.44 -8.58
C TYR A 37 -1.72 11.65 -8.81
N VAL A 38 -1.00 11.69 -9.93
CA VAL A 38 -0.04 12.75 -10.23
C VAL A 38 -0.77 14.09 -10.40
N GLY A 39 -0.41 15.08 -9.59
CA GLY A 39 -1.02 16.42 -9.66
C GLY A 39 -2.42 16.53 -9.05
N SER A 40 -2.99 15.43 -8.53
CA SER A 40 -4.32 15.41 -7.91
C SER A 40 -4.40 16.12 -6.54
N GLY A 41 -3.25 16.27 -5.87
CA GLY A 41 -3.18 16.70 -4.47
C GLY A 41 -3.38 15.57 -3.45
N TYR A 42 -3.62 14.34 -3.91
CA TYR A 42 -3.79 13.16 -3.06
C TYR A 42 -2.56 12.24 -3.11
N ASP A 43 -2.31 11.56 -2.00
CA ASP A 43 -1.33 10.48 -1.93
C ASP A 43 -1.94 9.14 -2.38
N ARG A 44 -1.08 8.23 -2.81
CA ARG A 44 -1.37 6.80 -2.95
C ARG A 44 -1.35 6.16 -1.55
N GLY A 45 -2.46 6.28 -0.82
CA GLY A 45 -2.58 5.74 0.52
C GLY A 45 -2.87 4.25 0.49
N HIS A 46 -2.05 3.46 1.18
CA HIS A 46 -2.23 2.02 1.28
C HIS A 46 -3.50 1.68 2.08
N LEU A 47 -4.23 0.63 1.68
CA LEU A 47 -5.28 0.03 2.51
C LEU A 47 -4.71 -1.08 3.40
N ILE A 48 -3.82 -1.89 2.83
CA ILE A 48 -2.95 -2.84 3.54
C ILE A 48 -1.54 -2.26 3.54
N ALA A 49 -0.98 -2.00 4.72
CA ALA A 49 0.33 -1.40 4.85
C ALA A 49 1.43 -2.37 4.38
N SER A 50 2.40 -1.85 3.63
CA SER A 50 3.60 -2.61 3.25
C SER A 50 4.35 -3.14 4.50
N ALA A 51 4.30 -2.40 5.61
CA ALA A 51 4.92 -2.80 6.88
C ALA A 51 4.39 -4.13 7.42
N ASP A 52 3.12 -4.46 7.17
CA ASP A 52 2.48 -5.67 7.67
C ASP A 52 2.80 -6.91 6.83
N ARG A 53 3.49 -6.73 5.69
CA ARG A 53 3.78 -7.80 4.72
C ARG A 53 5.27 -8.00 4.44
N ARG A 54 6.15 -7.46 5.29
CA ARG A 54 7.63 -7.50 5.10
C ARG A 54 8.26 -8.89 5.12
N SER A 55 7.63 -9.88 5.75
CA SER A 55 8.14 -11.26 5.82
C SER A 55 8.07 -12.03 4.50
N SER A 56 7.36 -11.50 3.50
CA SER A 56 7.23 -12.11 2.19
C SER A 56 7.30 -11.04 1.12
N GLY A 57 8.38 -11.03 0.35
CA GLY A 57 8.54 -10.04 -0.73
C GLY A 57 7.45 -10.09 -1.79
N VAL A 58 6.85 -11.26 -2.02
CA VAL A 58 5.68 -11.38 -2.89
C VAL A 58 4.49 -10.63 -2.29
N LEU A 59 4.15 -10.87 -1.02
CA LEU A 59 3.04 -10.18 -0.37
C LEU A 59 3.30 -8.68 -0.21
N ASN A 60 4.53 -8.31 0.16
CA ASN A 60 4.95 -6.91 0.23
C ASN A 60 4.79 -6.23 -1.13
N SER A 61 5.25 -6.85 -2.20
CA SER A 61 5.11 -6.33 -3.56
C SER A 61 3.64 -6.17 -3.97
N GLU A 62 2.74 -7.09 -3.60
CA GLU A 62 1.30 -6.96 -3.85
C GLU A 62 0.68 -5.74 -3.15
N THR A 63 1.21 -5.29 -2.00
CA THR A 63 0.70 -4.08 -1.32
C THR A 63 0.87 -2.81 -2.15
N PHE A 64 1.78 -2.79 -3.13
CA PHE A 64 2.00 -1.64 -4.02
C PHE A 64 1.10 -1.63 -5.27
N LEU A 65 0.20 -2.60 -5.42
CA LEU A 65 -0.79 -2.57 -6.49
C LEU A 65 -1.79 -1.44 -6.27
N LEU A 66 -2.15 -0.74 -7.35
CA LEU A 66 -3.12 0.36 -7.26
C LEU A 66 -4.53 -0.07 -6.85
N SER A 67 -4.84 -1.37 -6.91
CA SER A 67 -6.05 -1.94 -6.32
C SER A 67 -6.05 -1.93 -4.78
N ASN A 68 -4.88 -1.78 -4.16
CA ASN A 68 -4.68 -1.58 -2.72
C ASN A 68 -4.47 -0.09 -2.36
N MET A 69 -4.70 0.83 -3.31
CA MET A 69 -4.55 2.27 -3.07
C MET A 69 -5.90 2.96 -3.01
N SER A 70 -5.97 3.99 -2.18
CA SER A 70 -7.04 4.97 -2.19
C SER A 70 -6.44 6.39 -2.23
N PRO A 71 -7.08 7.35 -2.94
CA PRO A 71 -6.71 8.76 -2.83
C PRO A 71 -6.87 9.23 -1.39
N GLN A 72 -5.75 9.40 -0.69
CA GLN A 72 -5.76 9.86 0.69
C GLN A 72 -5.18 11.28 0.78
N HIS A 73 -5.85 12.14 1.56
CA HIS A 73 -5.32 13.48 1.80
C HIS A 73 -3.95 13.38 2.51
N PRO A 74 -2.92 14.15 2.14
CA PRO A 74 -1.57 14.00 2.70
C PRO A 74 -1.50 14.04 4.23
N ARG A 75 -2.30 14.92 4.86
CA ARG A 75 -2.41 14.98 6.33
C ARG A 75 -2.99 13.72 6.98
N LEU A 76 -3.87 13.00 6.28
CA LEU A 76 -4.44 11.74 6.76
C LEU A 76 -3.40 10.64 6.64
N ASN A 77 -2.93 10.39 5.42
CA ASN A 77 -2.01 9.30 5.07
C ASN A 77 -0.70 9.37 5.88
N ARG A 78 -0.05 10.53 5.89
CA ARG A 78 1.27 10.72 6.52
C ARG A 78 1.19 10.94 8.03
N GLY A 79 -0.02 11.15 8.57
CA GLY A 79 -0.28 11.53 9.95
C GLY A 79 -1.12 10.48 10.66
N LEU A 80 -2.42 10.78 10.83
CA LEU A 80 -3.34 9.97 11.64
C LEU A 80 -3.40 8.51 11.21
N TRP A 81 -3.41 8.26 9.89
CA TRP A 81 -3.46 6.89 9.36
C TRP A 81 -2.17 6.13 9.67
N LYS A 82 -1.01 6.74 9.37
CA LYS A 82 0.29 6.17 9.75
C LYS A 82 0.39 5.86 11.25
N THR A 83 -0.08 6.75 12.12
CA THR A 83 -0.09 6.50 13.58
C THR A 83 -0.99 5.33 13.98
N LEU A 84 -2.06 5.08 13.23
CA LEU A 84 -2.91 3.91 13.43
C LEU A 84 -2.21 2.63 12.96
N GLU A 85 -1.53 2.66 11.81
CA GLU A 85 -0.78 1.52 11.26
C GLU A 85 0.44 1.13 12.12
N GLU A 86 1.02 2.06 12.87
CA GLU A 86 2.16 1.80 13.75
C GLU A 86 1.79 1.20 15.12
N LYS A 87 0.49 0.99 15.40
CA LYS A 87 -0.01 0.44 16.68
C LYS A 87 -0.34 -1.04 16.59
#